data_AF-A0A1X9YDA0-F1
#
_entry.id   AF-A0A1X9YDA0-F1
#
_cell.length_a   1.000
_cell.length_b   1.000
_cell.length_c   1.000
_cell.angle_alpha   90.00
_cell.angle_beta   90.00
_cell.angle_gamma   90.00
#
_symmetry.space_group_name_H-M   'P 1'
#
loop_
_entity.id
_entity.type
_entity.pdbx_description
1 polymer ?
#
loop_
_entity_poly.entity_id
_entity_poly.type
_entity_poly.pdbx_seq_one_letter_code
_entity_poly.pdbx_strand_id
1 'polypeptide(L)'
;MELHGAPVYVRRAIVHNRDVVERLKQRGAVFVQEIDEMPPGAVAVLSAHGSARGVKLAAQNRGIRVLDAICPLVAKIHAEVEDWYRMGRHVLLIGHQGHPEIVGTLGQLPAGAVSVVSRPDDLAVIDIPRNIAVAYAVQTTFALRDAQEMIEAIRTRYDDVAAPRASDICYATTNRQRAIETIAGKADLVLVVGDATSSNACRLVEVAQGAGCPPSAPMAQI
;
A
#
# COMPACT_ATOMS: atom_id res chain seq x y z
N MET A 1 -16.98 16.98 7.69
CA MET A 1 -17.74 17.55 8.83
C MET A 1 -18.67 18.66 8.41
N GLU A 2 -18.19 19.64 7.65
CA GLU A 2 -19.07 20.68 7.06
C GLU A 2 -20.24 20.10 6.24
N LEU A 3 -20.02 18.98 5.52
CA LEU A 3 -21.05 18.33 4.71
C LEU A 3 -21.94 17.30 5.44
N HIS A 4 -21.49 16.74 6.57
CA HIS A 4 -22.13 15.57 7.20
C HIS A 4 -22.34 15.70 8.72
N GLY A 5 -21.96 16.83 9.31
CA GLY A 5 -21.91 17.00 10.77
C GLY A 5 -20.76 16.23 11.43
N ALA A 6 -20.67 16.35 12.75
CA ALA A 6 -19.84 15.52 13.61
C ALA A 6 -20.71 14.47 14.33
N PRO A 7 -20.18 13.27 14.66
CA PRO A 7 -18.87 12.76 14.30
C PRO A 7 -18.83 12.16 12.88
N VAL A 8 -17.67 12.22 12.23
CA VAL A 8 -17.37 11.41 11.03
C VAL A 8 -16.38 10.32 11.44
N TYR A 9 -16.72 9.07 11.17
CA TYR A 9 -15.86 7.95 11.51
C TYR A 9 -14.83 7.71 10.41
N VAL A 10 -13.60 7.37 10.80
CA VAL A 10 -12.54 7.02 9.86
C VAL A 10 -12.01 5.64 10.26
N ARG A 11 -12.09 4.69 9.34
CA ARG A 11 -11.54 3.35 9.58
C ARG A 11 -10.03 3.39 9.38
N ARG A 12 -9.29 3.14 10.47
CA ARG A 12 -7.83 3.26 10.59
C ARG A 12 -7.36 4.68 10.23
N ALA A 13 -6.06 4.91 10.24
CA ALA A 13 -5.52 6.23 9.89
C ALA A 13 -5.82 6.55 8.40
N ILE A 14 -6.32 7.76 8.13
CA ILE A 14 -6.61 8.22 6.76
C ILE A 14 -5.35 8.27 5.90
N VAL A 15 -4.23 8.66 6.52
CA VAL A 15 -2.86 8.65 6.01
C VAL A 15 -1.91 8.34 7.18
N HIS A 16 -0.71 7.83 6.88
CA HIS A 16 0.36 7.62 7.87
C HIS A 16 1.06 8.95 8.23
N ASN A 17 0.34 9.85 8.91
CA ASN A 17 0.87 11.11 9.44
C ASN A 17 0.11 11.51 10.71
N ARG A 18 0.81 11.52 11.85
CA ARG A 18 0.24 11.83 13.17
C ARG A 18 -0.44 13.20 13.20
N ASP A 19 0.20 14.26 12.70
CA ASP A 19 -0.35 15.61 12.78
C ASP A 19 -1.63 15.76 11.97
N VAL A 20 -1.72 15.11 10.81
CA VAL A 20 -2.96 15.07 10.02
C VAL A 20 -4.07 14.38 10.80
N VAL A 21 -3.78 13.25 11.45
CA VAL A 21 -4.75 12.50 12.26
C VAL A 21 -5.23 13.34 13.45
N GLU A 22 -4.32 13.97 14.18
CA GLU A 22 -4.68 14.79 15.36
C GLU A 22 -5.49 16.02 14.96
N ARG A 23 -5.14 16.71 13.87
CA ARG A 23 -5.97 17.82 13.36
C ARG A 23 -7.37 17.38 12.97
N LEU A 24 -7.53 16.18 12.43
CA LEU A 24 -8.86 15.65 12.08
C LEU A 24 -9.67 15.28 13.31
N LYS A 25 -9.04 14.69 14.34
CA LYS A 25 -9.70 14.42 15.63
C LYS A 25 -10.21 15.70 16.28
N GLN A 26 -9.37 16.75 16.33
CA GLN A 26 -9.75 18.06 16.88
C GLN A 26 -10.93 18.69 16.14
N ARG A 27 -11.08 18.40 14.85
CA ARG A 27 -12.23 18.86 14.08
C ARG A 27 -13.48 18.07 14.41
N GLY A 28 -13.39 16.81 14.86
CA GLY A 28 -14.50 15.92 15.23
C GLY A 28 -14.54 14.58 14.46
N ALA A 29 -13.42 14.17 13.85
CA ALA A 29 -13.27 12.82 13.31
C ALA A 29 -13.02 11.79 14.42
N VAL A 30 -13.66 10.64 14.33
CA VAL A 30 -13.48 9.52 15.27
C VAL A 30 -12.79 8.38 14.53
N PHE A 31 -11.56 8.06 14.93
CA PHE A 31 -10.78 6.98 14.34
C PHE A 31 -11.10 5.66 15.05
N VAL A 32 -11.48 4.66 14.28
CA VAL A 32 -11.79 3.30 14.75
C VAL A 32 -10.94 2.29 13.98
N GLN A 33 -10.71 1.11 14.53
CA GLN A 33 -9.97 0.05 13.83
C GLN A 33 -10.85 -0.66 12.81
N GLU A 34 -12.10 -0.95 13.18
CA GLU A 34 -13.02 -1.74 12.39
C GLU A 34 -14.40 -1.09 12.25
N ILE A 35 -15.14 -1.51 11.22
CA ILE A 35 -16.47 -0.94 10.88
C ILE A 35 -17.49 -1.22 11.98
N ASP A 36 -17.31 -2.32 12.72
CA ASP A 36 -18.25 -2.77 13.73
C ASP A 36 -18.25 -1.94 15.01
N GLU A 37 -17.21 -1.13 15.21
CA GLU A 37 -17.11 -0.15 16.28
C GLU A 37 -17.94 1.12 16.01
N MET A 38 -18.45 1.30 14.79
CA MET A 38 -19.24 2.47 14.39
C MET A 38 -20.74 2.24 14.62
N PRO A 39 -21.51 3.25 15.06
CA PRO A 39 -22.95 3.10 15.21
C PRO A 39 -23.64 2.90 13.84
N PRO A 40 -24.78 2.16 13.78
CA PRO A 40 -25.57 2.04 12.56
C PRO A 40 -25.97 3.41 11.99
N GLY A 41 -26.01 3.54 10.66
CA GLY A 41 -26.33 4.80 9.99
C GLY A 41 -25.20 5.85 10.01
N ALA A 42 -24.05 5.56 10.64
CA ALA A 42 -22.90 6.46 10.66
C ALA A 42 -22.34 6.73 9.25
N VAL A 43 -21.57 7.82 9.15
CA VAL A 43 -20.73 8.09 7.96
C VAL A 43 -19.31 7.62 8.26
N ALA A 44 -18.80 6.73 7.40
CA ALA A 44 -17.47 6.17 7.50
C ALA A 44 -16.60 6.60 6.32
N VAL A 45 -15.37 7.02 6.59
CA VAL A 45 -14.33 7.25 5.59
C VAL A 45 -13.37 6.07 5.59
N LEU A 46 -13.15 5.46 4.43
CA LEU A 46 -12.11 4.44 4.24
C LEU A 46 -10.81 5.09 3.77
N SER A 47 -9.67 4.58 4.23
CA SER A 47 -8.37 5.21 3.97
C SER A 47 -7.91 5.14 2.51
N ALA A 48 -6.95 6.01 2.15
CA ALA A 48 -6.37 6.06 0.81
C ALA A 48 -5.66 4.77 0.36
N HIS A 49 -5.26 3.93 1.31
CA HIS A 49 -4.60 2.64 1.07
C HIS A 49 -5.56 1.56 0.56
N GLY A 50 -6.86 1.87 0.41
CA GLY A 50 -7.87 0.90 0.05
C GLY A 50 -8.31 0.03 1.22
N SER A 51 -9.31 -0.82 0.98
CA SER A 51 -9.87 -1.72 1.99
C SER A 51 -10.36 -3.01 1.34
N ALA A 52 -10.27 -4.11 2.08
CA ALA A 52 -10.79 -5.41 1.69
C ALA A 52 -12.29 -5.33 1.36
N ARG A 53 -12.76 -6.19 0.44
CA ARG A 53 -14.16 -6.23 0.02
C ARG A 53 -15.11 -6.47 1.21
N GLY A 54 -14.72 -7.36 2.13
CA GLY A 54 -15.48 -7.64 3.37
C GLY A 54 -15.76 -6.41 4.23
N VAL A 55 -14.86 -5.42 4.25
CA VAL A 55 -15.06 -4.15 5.00
C VAL A 55 -16.22 -3.36 4.42
N LYS A 56 -16.30 -3.26 3.08
CA LYS A 56 -17.39 -2.55 2.40
C LYS A 56 -18.73 -3.27 2.58
N LEU A 57 -18.74 -4.60 2.49
CA LEU A 57 -19.95 -5.39 2.78
C LEU A 57 -20.41 -5.23 4.23
N ALA A 58 -19.50 -5.27 5.20
CA ALA A 58 -19.84 -5.07 6.61
C ALA A 58 -20.49 -3.70 6.86
N ALA A 59 -19.97 -2.64 6.20
CA ALA A 59 -20.56 -1.31 6.29
C ALA A 59 -21.96 -1.26 5.67
N GLN A 60 -22.13 -1.84 4.48
CA GLN A 60 -23.43 -1.94 3.80
C GLN A 60 -24.47 -2.65 4.68
N ASN A 61 -24.10 -3.79 5.27
CA ASN A 61 -24.99 -4.59 6.13
C ASN A 61 -25.42 -3.83 7.41
N ARG A 62 -24.65 -2.84 7.86
CA ARG A 62 -24.96 -2.00 9.02
C ARG A 62 -25.62 -0.67 8.65
N GLY A 63 -25.93 -0.44 7.37
CA GLY A 63 -26.46 0.83 6.88
C GLY A 63 -25.48 1.99 7.05
N ILE A 64 -24.18 1.72 7.16
CA ILE A 64 -23.15 2.74 7.28
C ILE A 64 -22.90 3.35 5.90
N ARG A 65 -22.97 4.68 5.81
CA ARG A 65 -22.66 5.41 4.59
C ARG A 65 -21.15 5.51 4.41
N VAL A 66 -20.62 4.81 3.41
CA VAL A 66 -19.19 4.80 3.11
C VAL A 66 -18.81 5.94 2.15
N LEU A 67 -17.79 6.69 2.52
CA LEU A 67 -17.02 7.59 1.67
C LEU A 67 -15.65 6.94 1.44
N ASP A 68 -15.46 6.35 0.27
CA ASP A 68 -14.22 5.65 -0.04
C ASP A 68 -13.17 6.65 -0.54
N ALA A 69 -12.14 6.90 0.26
CA ALA A 69 -11.05 7.80 -0.09
C ALA A 69 -9.86 7.08 -0.74
N ILE A 70 -10.04 5.82 -1.19
CA ILE A 70 -9.02 5.05 -1.90
C ILE A 70 -8.34 5.89 -3.00
N CYS A 71 -7.02 5.86 -3.03
CA CYS A 71 -6.25 6.47 -4.11
C CYS A 71 -6.60 5.78 -5.44
N PRO A 72 -6.88 6.51 -6.53
CA PRO A 72 -7.18 5.89 -7.83
C PRO A 72 -6.10 4.93 -8.34
N LEU A 73 -4.83 5.14 -7.95
CA LEU A 73 -3.72 4.26 -8.32
C LEU A 73 -3.72 2.95 -7.53
N VAL A 74 -4.25 2.94 -6.30
CA VAL A 74 -4.49 1.69 -5.55
C VAL A 74 -5.73 0.98 -6.09
N ALA A 75 -6.77 1.73 -6.44
CA ALA A 75 -7.97 1.17 -7.05
C ALA A 75 -7.68 0.46 -8.39
N LYS A 76 -6.73 1.00 -9.18
CA LYS A 76 -6.20 0.33 -10.38
C LYS A 76 -5.65 -1.07 -10.05
N ILE A 77 -4.79 -1.18 -9.04
CA ILE A 77 -4.19 -2.46 -8.62
C ILE A 77 -5.29 -3.44 -8.21
N HIS A 78 -6.27 -3.00 -7.42
CA HIS A 78 -7.41 -3.85 -7.04
C HIS A 78 -8.14 -4.43 -8.27
N ALA A 79 -8.38 -3.60 -9.29
CA ALA A 79 -9.04 -4.05 -10.52
C ALA A 79 -8.16 -5.03 -11.32
N GLU A 80 -6.85 -4.75 -11.44
CA GLU A 80 -5.91 -5.62 -12.17
C GLU A 80 -5.78 -7.01 -11.51
N VAL A 81 -5.68 -7.09 -10.18
CA VAL A 81 -5.59 -8.39 -9.50
C VAL A 81 -6.88 -9.19 -9.65
N GLU A 82 -8.04 -8.55 -9.62
CA GLU A 82 -9.33 -9.19 -9.90
C GLU A 82 -9.44 -9.69 -11.35
N ASP A 83 -8.96 -8.91 -12.31
CA ASP A 83 -8.93 -9.30 -13.72
C ASP A 83 -8.06 -10.55 -13.93
N TRP A 84 -6.84 -10.57 -13.38
CA TRP A 84 -5.94 -11.71 -13.50
C TRP A 84 -6.46 -12.96 -12.82
N TYR A 85 -7.04 -12.82 -11.62
CA TYR A 85 -7.69 -13.94 -10.96
C TYR A 85 -8.84 -14.51 -11.79
N ARG A 86 -9.68 -13.66 -12.41
CA ARG A 86 -10.73 -14.09 -13.34
C ARG A 86 -10.19 -14.80 -14.58
N MET A 87 -8.96 -14.50 -15.00
CA MET A 87 -8.25 -15.20 -16.08
C MET A 87 -7.55 -16.48 -15.62
N GLY A 88 -7.74 -16.91 -14.37
CA GLY A 88 -7.16 -18.13 -13.83
C GLY A 88 -5.67 -18.02 -13.46
N ARG A 89 -5.15 -16.80 -13.28
CA ARG A 89 -3.76 -16.57 -12.87
C ARG A 89 -3.65 -16.46 -11.36
N HIS A 90 -2.59 -17.03 -10.81
CA HIS A 90 -2.20 -16.74 -9.43
C HIS A 90 -1.48 -15.39 -9.36
N VAL A 91 -1.78 -14.56 -8.35
CA VAL A 91 -1.17 -13.24 -8.23
C VAL A 91 -0.01 -13.27 -7.23
N LEU A 92 1.16 -12.82 -7.67
CA LEU A 92 2.31 -12.52 -6.82
C LEU A 92 2.27 -11.02 -6.49
N LEU A 93 1.83 -10.68 -5.29
CA LEU A 93 1.73 -9.29 -4.83
C LEU A 93 3.04 -8.86 -4.18
N ILE A 94 3.80 -8.01 -4.87
CA ILE A 94 5.08 -7.50 -4.41
C ILE A 94 4.83 -6.37 -3.41
N GLY A 95 5.21 -6.56 -2.15
CA GLY A 95 5.08 -5.53 -1.12
C GLY A 95 5.28 -6.03 0.30
N HIS A 96 5.04 -5.17 1.28
CA HIS A 96 5.29 -5.49 2.68
C HIS A 96 4.07 -6.15 3.34
N GLN A 97 4.26 -7.40 3.81
CA GLN A 97 3.24 -8.13 4.56
C GLN A 97 2.67 -7.29 5.70
N GLY A 98 1.34 -7.27 5.83
CA GLY A 98 0.64 -6.53 6.88
C GLY A 98 0.44 -5.03 6.61
N HIS A 99 1.07 -4.45 5.57
CA HIS A 99 0.80 -3.06 5.18
C HIS A 99 -0.68 -2.89 4.79
N PRO A 100 -1.37 -1.78 5.17
CA PRO A 100 -2.79 -1.61 4.89
C PRO A 100 -3.18 -1.77 3.42
N GLU A 101 -2.35 -1.31 2.49
CA GLU A 101 -2.55 -1.48 1.05
C GLU A 101 -2.48 -2.95 0.60
N ILE A 102 -1.55 -3.72 1.17
CA ILE A 102 -1.41 -5.14 0.89
C ILE A 102 -2.59 -5.91 1.45
N VAL A 103 -2.99 -5.62 2.69
CA VAL A 103 -4.20 -6.22 3.31
C VAL A 103 -5.45 -5.86 2.50
N GLY A 104 -5.55 -4.63 2.01
CA GLY A 104 -6.62 -4.17 1.13
C GLY A 104 -6.69 -4.97 -0.16
N THR A 105 -5.55 -5.14 -0.84
CA THR A 105 -5.44 -5.86 -2.12
C THR A 105 -5.71 -7.36 -1.95
N LEU A 106 -5.14 -8.00 -0.92
CA LEU A 106 -5.43 -9.40 -0.57
C LEU A 106 -6.92 -9.63 -0.35
N GLY A 107 -7.58 -8.70 0.32
CA GLY A 107 -9.01 -8.79 0.62
C GLY A 107 -9.94 -8.54 -0.57
N GLN A 108 -9.42 -8.36 -1.79
CA GLN A 108 -10.25 -8.36 -3.01
C GLN A 108 -10.54 -9.79 -3.50
N LEU A 109 -9.67 -10.74 -3.19
CA LEU A 109 -9.68 -12.09 -3.75
C LEU A 109 -9.89 -13.17 -2.68
N PRO A 110 -10.32 -14.38 -3.07
CA PRO A 110 -10.38 -15.53 -2.17
C PRO A 110 -9.00 -15.89 -1.60
N ALA A 111 -9.00 -16.52 -0.42
CA ALA A 111 -7.78 -17.04 0.18
C ALA A 111 -7.08 -18.02 -0.77
N GLY A 112 -5.75 -17.89 -0.88
CA GLY A 112 -4.93 -18.71 -1.78
C GLY A 112 -4.82 -18.20 -3.21
N ALA A 113 -5.56 -17.17 -3.62
CA ALA A 113 -5.42 -16.57 -4.97
C ALA A 113 -4.19 -15.65 -5.12
N VAL A 114 -3.62 -15.22 -3.99
CA VAL A 114 -2.53 -14.25 -3.94
C VAL A 114 -1.47 -14.72 -2.97
N SER A 115 -0.20 -14.59 -3.35
CA SER A 115 0.95 -14.72 -2.46
C SER A 115 1.68 -13.38 -2.35
N VAL A 116 2.01 -12.96 -1.13
CA VAL A 116 2.79 -11.74 -0.90
C VAL A 116 4.27 -12.08 -0.90
N VAL A 117 5.05 -11.30 -1.63
CA VAL A 117 6.51 -11.42 -1.71
C VAL A 117 7.14 -10.04 -1.60
N SER A 118 8.31 -9.94 -1.00
CA SER A 118 9.01 -8.68 -0.76
C SER A 118 10.47 -8.73 -1.20
N ARG A 119 11.06 -9.92 -1.29
CA ARG A 119 12.43 -10.16 -1.74
C ARG A 119 12.49 -11.45 -2.57
N PRO A 120 13.47 -11.59 -3.48
CA PRO A 120 13.60 -12.78 -4.32
C PRO A 120 13.58 -14.12 -3.55
N ASP A 121 14.17 -14.16 -2.37
CA ASP A 121 14.23 -15.35 -1.50
C ASP A 121 12.83 -15.83 -1.07
N ASP A 122 11.84 -14.94 -1.03
CA ASP A 122 10.46 -15.30 -0.67
C ASP A 122 9.85 -16.28 -1.69
N LEU A 123 10.37 -16.31 -2.94
CA LEU A 123 9.91 -17.26 -3.97
C LEU A 123 10.24 -18.72 -3.64
N ALA A 124 11.23 -18.97 -2.78
CA ALA A 124 11.66 -20.32 -2.44
C ALA A 124 10.60 -21.11 -1.68
N VAL A 125 9.74 -20.43 -0.93
CA VAL A 125 8.66 -21.03 -0.13
C VAL A 125 7.30 -20.98 -0.84
N ILE A 126 7.23 -20.41 -2.05
CA ILE A 126 6.02 -20.39 -2.85
C ILE A 126 5.86 -21.72 -3.58
N ASP A 127 4.90 -22.52 -3.10
CA ASP A 127 4.50 -23.81 -3.68
C ASP A 127 3.58 -23.61 -4.90
N ILE A 128 4.14 -22.96 -5.93
CA ILE A 128 3.49 -22.77 -7.23
C ILE A 128 4.46 -23.25 -8.30
N PRO A 129 4.10 -24.28 -9.09
CA PRO A 129 4.93 -24.78 -10.17
C PRO A 129 5.24 -23.72 -11.23
N ARG A 130 6.41 -23.85 -11.87
CA ARG A 130 6.93 -22.93 -12.89
C ARG A 130 6.01 -22.73 -14.11
N ASN A 131 5.24 -23.76 -14.46
CA ASN A 131 4.33 -23.77 -15.62
C ASN A 131 2.94 -23.19 -15.32
N ILE A 132 2.66 -22.78 -14.08
CA ILE A 132 1.41 -22.10 -13.75
C ILE A 132 1.47 -20.66 -14.24
N ALA A 133 0.39 -20.22 -14.89
CA ALA A 133 0.24 -18.83 -15.29
C ALA A 133 0.11 -17.94 -14.05
N VAL A 134 1.04 -17.00 -13.90
CA VAL A 134 1.05 -16.04 -12.81
C VAL A 134 0.87 -14.62 -13.34
N ALA A 135 0.48 -13.71 -12.46
CA ALA A 135 0.60 -12.28 -12.67
C ALA A 135 1.32 -11.67 -11.48
N TYR A 136 1.94 -10.50 -11.64
CA TYR A 136 2.43 -9.73 -10.50
C TYR A 136 1.79 -8.36 -10.42
N ALA A 137 1.64 -7.86 -9.20
CA ALA A 137 1.29 -6.48 -8.87
C ALA A 137 2.31 -5.93 -7.88
N VAL A 138 2.50 -4.61 -7.82
CA VAL A 138 3.45 -3.99 -6.88
C VAL A 138 2.76 -2.96 -5.99
N GLN A 139 3.08 -2.95 -4.69
CA GLN A 139 2.67 -1.91 -3.77
C GLN A 139 3.09 -0.53 -4.29
N THR A 140 2.17 0.45 -4.23
CA THR A 140 2.37 1.79 -4.82
C THR A 140 3.56 2.55 -4.24
N THR A 141 3.94 2.24 -3.01
CA THR A 141 5.02 2.89 -2.25
C THR A 141 6.29 2.03 -2.13
N PHE A 142 6.43 0.95 -2.90
CA PHE A 142 7.59 0.08 -2.84
C PHE A 142 8.87 0.78 -3.37
N ALA A 143 10.05 0.26 -3.00
CA ALA A 143 11.31 0.75 -3.54
C ALA A 143 11.46 0.36 -5.01
N LEU A 144 11.87 1.30 -5.86
CA LEU A 144 12.02 1.07 -7.31
C LEU A 144 13.02 -0.05 -7.62
N ARG A 145 14.18 -0.03 -6.96
CA ARG A 145 15.23 -1.02 -7.14
C ARG A 145 14.79 -2.41 -6.69
N ASP A 146 14.26 -2.52 -5.46
CA ASP A 146 13.81 -3.80 -4.91
C ASP A 146 12.69 -4.41 -5.76
N ALA A 147 11.79 -3.58 -6.30
CA ALA A 147 10.76 -4.05 -7.23
C ALA A 147 11.37 -4.65 -8.51
N GLN A 148 12.40 -4.02 -9.08
CA GLN A 148 13.07 -4.54 -10.28
C GLN A 148 13.71 -5.91 -10.01
N GLU A 149 14.45 -6.03 -8.91
CA GLU A 149 15.09 -7.28 -8.48
C GLU A 149 14.03 -8.39 -8.29
N MET A 150 12.90 -8.06 -7.65
CA MET A 150 11.79 -9.01 -7.46
C MET A 150 11.11 -9.41 -8.78
N ILE A 151 10.86 -8.45 -9.68
CA ILE A 151 10.22 -8.72 -10.99
C ILE A 151 11.11 -9.63 -11.85
N GLU A 152 12.42 -9.40 -11.85
CA GLU A 152 13.38 -10.25 -12.56
C GLU A 152 13.41 -11.67 -12.00
N ALA A 153 13.37 -11.82 -10.67
CA ALA A 153 13.29 -13.12 -10.02
C ALA A 153 12.00 -13.87 -10.40
N ILE A 154 10.85 -13.19 -10.42
CA ILE A 154 9.56 -13.77 -10.85
C ILE A 154 9.63 -14.25 -12.30
N ARG A 155 10.12 -13.40 -13.21
CA ARG A 155 10.24 -13.72 -14.65
C ARG A 155 11.21 -14.86 -14.94
N THR A 156 12.22 -15.03 -14.08
CA THR A 156 13.15 -16.16 -14.18
C THR A 156 12.49 -17.46 -13.72
N ARG A 157 11.68 -17.39 -12.66
CA ARG A 157 11.06 -18.55 -12.02
C ARG A 157 9.87 -19.12 -12.78
N TYR A 158 9.03 -18.30 -13.41
CA TYR A 158 7.77 -18.72 -14.03
C TYR A 158 7.78 -18.52 -15.55
N ASP A 159 7.17 -19.46 -16.28
CA ASP A 159 7.17 -19.45 -17.75
C ASP A 159 6.14 -18.48 -18.36
N ASP A 160 5.00 -18.28 -17.67
CA ASP A 160 3.92 -17.38 -18.09
C ASP A 160 3.64 -16.33 -17.01
N VAL A 161 4.19 -15.13 -17.20
CA VAL A 161 4.08 -14.01 -16.27
C VAL A 161 3.37 -12.83 -16.92
N ALA A 162 2.16 -12.53 -16.46
CA ALA A 162 1.47 -11.29 -16.77
C ALA A 162 2.00 -10.14 -15.91
N ALA A 163 2.09 -8.96 -16.52
CA ALA A 163 2.58 -7.74 -15.90
C ALA A 163 1.50 -6.65 -15.93
N PRO A 164 1.53 -5.68 -14.99
CA PRO A 164 0.65 -4.52 -15.06
C PRO A 164 0.94 -3.71 -16.32
N ARG A 165 -0.09 -3.07 -16.90
CA ARG A 165 0.05 -2.33 -18.18
C ARG A 165 0.97 -1.11 -18.06
N ALA A 166 1.07 -0.57 -16.86
CA ALA A 166 1.97 0.49 -16.46
C ALA A 166 2.43 0.20 -15.03
N SER A 167 3.55 0.79 -14.59
CA SER A 167 4.07 0.59 -13.24
C SER A 167 2.99 0.84 -12.18
N ASP A 168 2.91 -0.04 -11.20
CA ASP A 168 2.04 0.13 -10.03
C ASP A 168 2.68 1.05 -8.98
N ILE A 169 4.00 1.17 -8.98
CA ILE A 169 4.69 2.18 -8.16
C ILE A 169 4.27 3.55 -8.68
N CYS A 170 3.62 4.32 -7.80
CA CYS A 170 2.97 5.54 -8.22
C CYS A 170 4.01 6.63 -8.59
N TYR A 171 3.61 7.54 -9.47
CA TYR A 171 4.45 8.67 -9.89
C TYR A 171 5.00 9.46 -8.69
N ALA A 172 4.21 9.57 -7.61
CA ALA A 172 4.59 10.35 -6.44
C ALA A 172 5.72 9.66 -5.64
N THR A 173 5.75 8.34 -5.62
CA THR A 173 6.85 7.56 -5.04
C THR A 173 8.06 7.58 -5.97
N THR A 174 7.87 7.32 -7.27
CA THR A 174 8.94 7.36 -8.27
C THR A 174 9.67 8.70 -8.28
N ASN A 175 8.93 9.81 -8.31
CA ASN A 175 9.52 11.15 -8.36
C ASN A 175 10.32 11.47 -7.10
N ARG A 176 9.83 11.10 -5.92
CA ARG A 176 10.53 11.35 -4.65
C ARG A 176 11.79 10.50 -4.51
N GLN A 177 11.73 9.22 -4.89
CA GLN A 177 12.91 8.34 -4.87
C GLN A 177 14.00 8.83 -5.84
N ARG A 178 13.64 9.19 -7.08
CA ARG A 178 14.61 9.76 -8.03
C ARG A 178 15.21 11.08 -7.56
N ALA A 179 14.41 11.93 -6.94
CA ALA A 179 14.88 13.21 -6.40
C ALA A 179 15.89 13.00 -5.28
N ILE A 180 15.62 12.07 -4.34
CA ILE A 180 16.54 11.79 -3.23
C ILE A 180 17.81 11.09 -3.73
N GLU A 181 17.74 10.16 -4.68
CA GLU A 181 18.92 9.54 -5.31
C GLU A 181 19.85 10.57 -5.94
N THR A 182 19.28 11.60 -6.59
CA THR A 182 20.05 12.65 -7.28
C THR A 182 20.82 13.55 -6.32
N ILE A 183 20.29 13.79 -5.12
CA ILE A 183 20.84 14.76 -4.16
C ILE A 183 21.59 14.12 -3.00
N ALA A 184 21.27 12.87 -2.64
CA ALA A 184 21.83 12.18 -1.47
C ALA A 184 23.36 12.06 -1.53
N GLY A 185 23.92 11.69 -2.69
CA GLY A 185 25.38 11.60 -2.86
C GLY A 185 26.12 12.95 -2.83
N LYS A 186 25.38 14.07 -2.77
CA LYS A 186 25.93 15.44 -2.72
C LYS A 186 25.66 16.12 -1.37
N ALA A 187 25.01 15.44 -0.45
CA ALA A 187 24.60 15.98 0.84
C ALA A 187 25.38 15.32 1.96
N ASP A 188 25.82 16.11 2.94
CA ASP A 188 26.42 15.58 4.18
C ASP A 188 25.36 14.94 5.10
N LEU A 189 24.10 15.36 4.93
CA LEU A 189 22.96 14.96 5.75
C LEU A 189 21.65 15.04 4.93
N VAL A 190 20.82 13.99 5.01
CA VAL A 190 19.47 13.98 4.43
C VAL A 190 18.44 13.75 5.54
N LEU A 191 17.53 14.71 5.71
CA LEU A 191 16.42 14.62 6.65
C LEU A 191 15.12 14.30 5.91
N VAL A 192 14.54 13.13 6.19
CA VAL A 192 13.22 12.75 5.68
C VAL A 192 12.18 13.01 6.76
N VAL A 193 11.30 13.98 6.51
CA VAL A 193 10.18 14.31 7.40
C VAL A 193 9.01 13.37 7.10
N GLY A 194 8.64 12.55 8.08
CA GLY A 194 7.54 11.59 7.93
C GLY A 194 7.30 10.78 9.20
N ASP A 195 6.26 9.95 9.18
CA ASP A 195 5.93 9.03 10.27
C ASP A 195 6.62 7.67 10.04
N ALA A 196 7.09 7.02 11.10
CA ALA A 196 7.75 5.71 11.01
C ALA A 196 6.85 4.59 10.45
N THR A 197 5.52 4.79 10.48
CA THR A 197 4.54 3.88 9.87
C THR A 197 4.32 4.16 8.37
N SER A 198 4.89 5.23 7.82
CA SER A 198 4.77 5.59 6.41
C SER A 198 5.77 4.82 5.56
N SER A 199 5.30 3.81 4.82
CA SER A 199 6.14 3.03 3.90
C SER A 199 6.95 3.92 2.95
N ASN A 200 6.34 4.94 2.34
CA ASN A 200 7.03 5.87 1.46
C ASN A 200 8.14 6.66 2.17
N ALA A 201 7.92 7.14 3.40
CA ALA A 201 8.94 7.87 4.14
C ALA A 201 10.14 6.97 4.48
N CYS A 202 9.87 5.75 4.96
CA CYS A 202 10.92 4.78 5.25
C CYS A 202 11.72 4.42 3.98
N ARG A 203 11.05 4.23 2.82
CA ARG A 203 11.75 3.98 1.55
C ARG A 203 12.69 5.13 1.18
N LEU A 204 12.32 6.39 1.41
CA LEU A 204 13.20 7.52 1.11
C LEU A 204 14.47 7.51 1.97
N VAL A 205 14.38 7.11 3.24
CA VAL A 205 15.56 6.95 4.11
C VAL A 205 16.50 5.89 3.54
N GLU A 206 15.96 4.73 3.17
CA GLU A 206 16.75 3.62 2.65
C GLU A 206 17.37 3.93 1.29
N VAL A 207 16.63 4.61 0.41
CA VAL A 207 17.14 5.06 -0.90
C VAL A 207 18.26 6.10 -0.72
N ALA A 208 18.14 7.02 0.23
CA ALA A 208 19.20 7.98 0.53
C ALA A 208 20.48 7.30 1.03
N GLN A 209 20.34 6.30 1.91
CA GLN A 209 21.46 5.50 2.40
C GLN A 209 22.12 4.69 1.27
N GLY A 210 21.32 4.05 0.42
CA GLY A 210 21.81 3.31 -0.74
C GLY A 210 22.53 4.19 -1.77
N ALA A 211 22.19 5.48 -1.86
CA ALA A 211 22.83 6.46 -2.71
C ALA A 211 24.12 7.07 -2.12
N GLY A 212 24.57 6.60 -0.96
CA GLY A 212 25.86 6.98 -0.37
C GLY A 212 25.81 8.13 0.64
N CYS A 213 24.63 8.61 1.02
CA CYS A 213 24.52 9.52 2.17
C CYS A 213 24.80 8.72 3.46
N PRO A 214 25.69 9.19 4.37
CA PRO A 214 25.95 8.54 5.64
C PRO A 214 24.64 8.36 6.44
N PRO A 215 24.51 7.31 7.26
CA PRO A 215 23.34 7.13 8.10
C PRO A 215 23.24 8.31 9.08
N SER A 216 22.31 9.21 8.82
CA SER A 216 21.87 10.19 9.81
C SER A 216 20.76 9.62 10.66
N ALA A 217 20.64 10.15 11.88
CA ALA A 217 19.76 9.73 12.96
C ALA A 217 18.38 9.17 12.55
N PRO A 218 17.80 8.23 13.33
CA PRO A 218 16.47 7.67 13.07
C PRO A 218 15.47 8.79 12.79
N MET A 219 14.56 8.57 11.82
CA MET A 219 13.55 9.52 11.36
C MET A 219 13.16 10.50 12.47
N ALA A 220 13.54 11.77 12.31
CA ALA A 220 13.18 12.80 13.27
C ALA A 220 11.66 12.89 13.31
N GLN A 221 11.07 12.52 14.45
CA GLN A 221 9.68 12.85 14.75
C GLN A 221 9.66 14.36 15.04
N ILE A 222 9.44 15.17 14.02
CA ILE A 222 9.14 16.59 14.17
C ILE A 222 7.62 16.72 14.34
#